data_AF-A0A2S6EZK4-F1
#
_entry.id   AF-A0A2S6EZK4-F1
#
_cell.length_a   1.000
_cell.length_b   1.000
_cell.length_c   1.000
_cell.angle_alpha   90.00
_cell.angle_beta   90.00
_cell.angle_gamma   90.00
#
_symmetry.space_group_name_H-M   'P 1'
#
loop_
_entity.id
_entity.type
_entity.pdbx_description
1 polymer ?
#
loop_
_entity_poly.entity_id
_entity_poly.type
_entity_poly.pdbx_seq_one_letter_code
_entity_poly.pdbx_strand_id
1 'polypeptide(L)'
;MNTAFRLLFCLIILELSACATLKNKIVQHKTLSQCQQTCFQQLDYCKQNCTNNCRDCSNKANYSARENYLEYLHEVKVQGGYITRGLQSYRDPLQCRKVTCNCAADFNACNQGCSGVIQKRLQPVPYCS
;
A
#
# COMPACT_ATOMS: atom_id res chain seq x y z
N MET A 1 53.77 -34.91 13.69
CA MET A 1 52.53 -35.49 13.12
C MET A 1 51.21 -34.92 13.68
N ASN A 2 51.19 -34.07 14.72
CA ASN A 2 49.94 -33.54 15.29
C ASN A 2 49.37 -32.27 14.65
N THR A 3 50.19 -31.48 13.93
CA THR A 3 49.77 -30.19 13.36
C THR A 3 48.97 -30.35 12.07
N ALA A 4 49.37 -31.27 11.19
CA ALA A 4 48.66 -31.55 9.94
C ALA A 4 47.25 -32.10 10.18
N PHE A 5 47.08 -33.03 11.14
CA PHE A 5 45.77 -33.55 11.54
C PHE A 5 44.86 -32.47 12.14
N ARG A 6 45.42 -31.55 12.93
CA ARG A 6 44.66 -30.41 13.48
C ARG A 6 44.18 -29.46 12.38
N LEU A 7 45.03 -29.15 11.39
CA LEU A 7 44.65 -28.31 10.25
C LEU A 7 43.56 -28.96 9.40
N LEU A 8 43.65 -30.26 9.16
CA LEU A 8 42.63 -31.04 8.44
C LEU A 8 41.29 -31.02 9.17
N PHE A 9 41.31 -31.17 10.49
CA PHE A 9 40.10 -31.07 11.32
C PHE A 9 39.47 -29.66 11.28
N CYS A 10 40.29 -28.61 11.33
CA CYS A 10 39.80 -27.24 11.23
C CYS A 10 39.16 -26.94 9.86
N LEU A 11 39.74 -27.44 8.77
CA LEU A 11 39.16 -27.30 7.43
C LEU A 11 37.79 -27.98 7.31
N ILE A 12 37.67 -29.20 7.84
CA ILE A 12 36.39 -29.93 7.86
C ILE A 12 35.31 -29.16 8.64
N ILE A 13 35.67 -28.59 9.80
CA ILE A 13 34.74 -27.78 10.61
C ILE A 13 34.33 -26.50 9.87
N LEU A 14 35.26 -25.83 9.18
CA LEU A 14 34.98 -24.64 8.39
C LEU A 14 34.00 -24.94 7.24
N GLU A 15 34.21 -26.04 6.50
CA GLU A 15 33.31 -26.44 5.41
C GLU A 15 31.90 -26.81 5.91
N LEU A 16 31.79 -27.53 7.03
CA LEU A 16 30.51 -27.85 7.66
C LEU A 16 29.74 -26.58 8.10
N SER A 17 30.45 -25.58 8.63
CA SER A 17 29.85 -24.31 9.05
C SER A 17 29.35 -23.45 7.87
N ALA A 18 30.06 -23.49 6.74
CA ALA A 18 29.64 -22.81 5.50
C ALA A 18 28.37 -23.44 4.90
N CYS A 19 28.23 -24.76 4.96
CA CYS A 19 27.05 -25.45 4.45
C CYS A 19 25.78 -25.18 5.28
N ALA A 20 25.92 -25.12 6.61
CA ALA A 20 24.82 -24.79 7.51
C ALA A 20 24.27 -23.37 7.29
N THR A 21 25.15 -22.40 7.03
CA THR A 21 24.74 -21.01 6.74
C THR A 21 24.08 -20.87 5.36
N LEU A 22 24.51 -21.63 4.35
CA LEU A 22 23.88 -21.65 3.03
C LEU A 22 22.44 -22.20 3.08
N LYS A 23 22.21 -23.30 3.80
CA LYS A 23 20.86 -23.88 3.96
C LYS A 23 19.87 -22.89 4.59
N ASN A 24 20.31 -22.17 5.63
CA ASN A 24 19.48 -21.15 6.28
C ASN A 24 19.13 -19.99 5.34
N LYS A 25 20.07 -19.52 4.51
CA LYS A 25 19.80 -18.49 3.50
C LYS A 25 18.80 -18.94 2.45
N ILE A 26 18.88 -20.19 1.98
CA ILE A 26 17.94 -20.74 0.99
C ILE A 26 16.52 -20.85 1.58
N VAL A 27 16.40 -21.31 2.83
CA VAL A 27 15.10 -21.40 3.53
C VAL A 27 14.51 -20.00 3.77
N GLN A 28 15.32 -19.02 4.17
CA GLN A 28 14.89 -17.63 4.31
C GLN A 28 14.45 -17.01 2.98
N HIS A 29 15.17 -17.26 1.88
CA HIS A 29 14.79 -16.76 0.56
C HIS A 29 13.47 -17.39 0.06
N LYS A 30 13.29 -18.69 0.29
CA LYS A 30 12.05 -19.40 -0.09
C LYS A 30 10.83 -18.91 0.70
N THR A 31 11.00 -18.63 1.98
CA THR A 31 9.93 -18.09 2.84
C THR A 31 9.61 -16.63 2.49
N LEU A 32 10.61 -15.82 2.14
CA LEU A 32 10.42 -14.47 1.62
C LEU A 32 9.61 -14.48 0.32
N SER A 33 9.98 -15.31 -0.66
CA SER A 33 9.28 -15.38 -1.95
C SER A 33 7.83 -15.86 -1.80
N GLN A 34 7.58 -16.80 -0.89
CA GLN A 34 6.22 -17.27 -0.60
C GLN A 34 5.37 -16.17 0.05
N CYS A 35 5.92 -15.42 1.00
CA CYS A 35 5.23 -14.30 1.64
C CYS A 35 4.88 -13.21 0.61
N GLN A 36 5.83 -12.83 -0.23
CA GLN A 36 5.60 -11.83 -1.29
C GLN A 36 4.49 -12.27 -2.25
N GLN A 37 4.46 -13.55 -2.61
CA GLN A 37 3.42 -14.11 -3.47
C GLN A 37 2.03 -13.99 -2.84
N THR A 38 1.89 -14.23 -1.53
CA THR A 38 0.64 -14.01 -0.81
C THR A 38 0.22 -12.54 -0.83
N CYS A 39 1.16 -11.60 -0.67
CA CYS A 39 0.85 -10.16 -0.78
C CYS A 39 0.32 -9.79 -2.16
N PHE A 40 0.88 -10.34 -3.24
CA PHE A 40 0.36 -10.13 -4.60
C PHE A 40 -1.05 -10.68 -4.77
N GLN A 41 -1.34 -11.87 -4.24
CA GLN A 41 -2.70 -12.44 -4.27
C GLN A 41 -3.71 -11.56 -3.54
N GLN A 42 -3.34 -11.04 -2.37
CA GLN A 42 -4.20 -10.12 -1.61
C GLN A 42 -4.40 -8.78 -2.34
N LEU A 43 -3.37 -8.26 -3.02
CA LEU A 43 -3.48 -7.06 -3.84
C LEU A 43 -4.50 -7.25 -4.97
N ASP A 44 -4.44 -8.37 -5.68
CA ASP A 44 -5.38 -8.66 -6.77
C ASP A 44 -6.80 -8.85 -6.24
N TYR A 45 -6.95 -9.58 -5.13
CA TYR A 45 -8.24 -9.71 -4.45
C TYR A 45 -8.82 -8.34 -4.05
N CYS A 46 -8.01 -7.46 -3.48
CA CYS A 46 -8.43 -6.12 -3.09
C CYS A 46 -8.86 -5.29 -4.31
N LYS A 47 -8.10 -5.33 -5.41
CA LYS A 47 -8.44 -4.62 -6.65
C LYS A 47 -9.74 -5.10 -7.27
N GLN A 48 -10.03 -6.41 -7.20
CA GLN A 48 -11.23 -6.99 -7.79
C GLN A 48 -12.49 -6.74 -6.95
N ASN A 49 -12.36 -6.80 -5.61
CA ASN A 49 -13.51 -6.78 -4.72
C ASN A 49 -13.78 -5.41 -4.11
N CYS A 50 -12.80 -4.50 -4.09
CA CYS A 50 -13.02 -3.20 -3.50
C CYS A 50 -13.67 -2.19 -4.45
N THR A 51 -14.88 -1.77 -4.09
CA THR A 51 -15.65 -0.72 -4.75
C THR A 51 -15.52 0.67 -4.12
N ASN A 52 -15.03 0.75 -2.88
CA ASN A 52 -14.84 1.99 -2.14
C ASN A 52 -13.35 2.35 -2.04
N ASN A 53 -12.76 2.67 -3.19
CA ASN A 53 -11.38 3.14 -3.31
C ASN A 53 -11.33 4.67 -3.57
N CYS A 54 -10.15 5.26 -3.47
CA CYS A 54 -9.96 6.70 -3.63
C CYS A 54 -10.44 7.24 -4.98
N ARG A 55 -10.22 6.50 -6.07
CA ARG A 55 -10.59 6.93 -7.42
C ARG A 55 -12.10 7.00 -7.55
N ASP A 56 -12.79 5.96 -7.13
CA ASP A 56 -14.25 5.88 -7.22
C ASP A 56 -14.93 6.88 -6.28
N CYS A 57 -14.41 7.04 -5.06
CA CYS A 57 -14.89 8.07 -4.15
C CYS A 57 -14.71 9.48 -4.74
N SER A 58 -13.51 9.80 -5.24
CA SER A 58 -13.22 11.12 -5.81
C SER A 58 -14.07 11.42 -7.03
N ASN A 59 -14.30 10.43 -7.90
CA ASN A 59 -15.20 10.56 -9.04
C ASN A 59 -16.64 10.85 -8.59
N LYS A 60 -17.16 10.11 -7.61
CA LYS A 60 -18.50 10.35 -7.05
C LYS A 60 -18.63 11.72 -6.39
N ALA A 61 -17.64 12.12 -5.61
CA ALA A 61 -17.60 13.43 -4.96
C ALA A 61 -17.57 14.57 -5.99
N ASN A 62 -16.76 14.45 -7.04
CA ASN A 62 -16.70 15.43 -8.13
C ASN A 62 -18.02 15.49 -8.92
N TYR A 63 -18.64 14.34 -9.18
CA TYR A 63 -19.94 14.29 -9.83
C TYR A 63 -21.01 15.00 -9.00
N SER A 64 -21.11 14.67 -7.70
CA SER A 64 -22.07 15.34 -6.80
C SER A 64 -21.80 16.84 -6.67
N ALA A 65 -20.53 17.26 -6.55
CA ALA A 65 -20.17 18.67 -6.52
C ALA A 65 -20.60 19.41 -7.79
N ARG A 66 -20.48 18.75 -8.95
CA ARG A 66 -20.93 19.30 -10.24
C ARG A 66 -22.44 19.46 -10.30
N GLU A 67 -23.21 18.45 -9.89
CA GLU A 67 -24.68 18.53 -9.87
C GLU A 67 -25.15 19.66 -8.96
N ASN A 68 -24.62 19.75 -7.73
CA ASN A 68 -24.96 20.82 -6.80
C ASN A 68 -24.57 22.22 -7.33
N TYR A 69 -23.44 22.31 -8.05
CA TYR A 69 -23.02 23.55 -8.67
C TYR A 69 -23.95 23.95 -9.83
N LEU A 70 -24.42 22.99 -10.64
CA LEU A 70 -25.38 23.25 -11.71
C LEU A 70 -26.74 23.71 -11.16
N GLU A 71 -27.20 23.10 -10.06
CA GLU A 71 -28.40 23.53 -9.34
C GLU A 71 -28.25 24.97 -8.84
N TYR A 72 -27.13 25.30 -8.20
CA TYR A 72 -26.82 26.67 -7.80
C TYR A 72 -26.82 27.65 -8.97
N LEU A 73 -26.21 27.30 -10.10
CA LEU A 73 -26.22 28.15 -11.29
C LEU A 73 -27.64 28.40 -11.80
N HIS A 74 -28.50 27.38 -11.72
CA HIS A 74 -29.91 27.52 -12.06
C HIS A 74 -30.64 28.46 -11.11
N GLU A 75 -30.45 28.31 -9.79
CA GLU A 75 -31.03 29.19 -8.77
C GLU A 75 -30.62 30.65 -8.97
N VAL A 76 -29.32 30.90 -9.16
CA VAL A 76 -28.78 32.25 -9.43
C VAL A 76 -29.41 32.85 -10.68
N LYS A 77 -29.54 32.06 -11.75
CA LYS A 77 -30.15 32.50 -13.01
C LYS A 77 -31.63 32.85 -12.83
N VAL A 78 -32.39 32.06 -12.08
CA VAL A 78 -33.82 32.28 -11.82
C VAL A 78 -34.03 33.50 -10.91
N GLN A 79 -33.18 33.68 -9.90
CA GLN A 79 -33.26 34.80 -8.95
C GLN A 79 -32.66 36.11 -9.49
N GLY A 80 -31.95 36.07 -10.62
CA GLY A 80 -31.27 37.25 -11.21
C GLY A 80 -30.04 37.70 -10.44
N GLY A 81 -29.39 36.78 -9.70
CA GLY A 81 -28.19 37.07 -8.91
C GLY A 81 -26.87 36.98 -9.70
N TYR A 82 -25.77 37.12 -8.99
CA TYR A 82 -24.41 36.91 -9.52
C TYR A 82 -23.75 35.66 -8.89
N ILE A 83 -22.85 35.04 -9.65
CA ILE A 83 -22.10 33.85 -9.23
C ILE A 83 -21.04 34.26 -8.20
N THR A 84 -21.11 33.69 -7.00
CA THR A 84 -20.19 33.95 -5.87
C THR A 84 -19.40 32.74 -5.41
N ARG A 85 -19.89 31.53 -5.71
CA ARG A 85 -19.25 30.26 -5.35
C ARG A 85 -18.78 29.56 -6.60
N GLY A 86 -17.56 29.00 -6.55
CA GLY A 86 -17.04 28.17 -7.63
C GLY A 86 -17.38 26.69 -7.41
N LEU A 87 -17.19 25.86 -8.44
CA LEU A 87 -17.42 24.41 -8.38
C LEU A 87 -16.77 23.74 -7.16
N GLN A 88 -15.53 24.12 -6.84
CA GLN A 88 -14.77 23.51 -5.75
C GLN A 88 -15.39 23.79 -4.36
N SER A 89 -16.21 24.84 -4.22
CA SER A 89 -16.95 25.12 -2.98
C SER A 89 -18.01 24.07 -2.67
N TYR A 90 -18.41 23.26 -3.66
CA TYR A 90 -19.40 22.19 -3.53
C TYR A 90 -18.76 20.82 -3.31
N ARG A 91 -17.43 20.72 -3.33
CA ARG A 91 -16.69 19.49 -3.04
C ARG A 91 -16.29 19.47 -1.57
N ASP A 92 -16.80 18.50 -0.81
CA ASP A 92 -16.36 18.27 0.56
C ASP A 92 -14.93 17.65 0.57
N PRO A 93 -13.91 18.35 1.11
CA PRO A 93 -12.54 17.85 1.15
C PRO A 93 -12.36 16.64 2.08
N LEU A 94 -13.30 16.37 2.98
CA LEU A 94 -13.23 15.26 3.94
C LEU A 94 -13.97 14.00 3.46
N GLN A 95 -14.86 14.13 2.46
CA GLN A 95 -15.72 13.04 1.98
C GLN A 95 -14.95 11.77 1.60
N CYS A 96 -13.75 11.91 1.01
CA CYS A 96 -12.91 10.79 0.60
C CYS A 96 -11.69 10.56 1.50
N ARG A 97 -11.58 11.20 2.66
CA ARG A 97 -10.41 11.06 3.54
C ARG A 97 -10.24 9.65 4.11
N LYS A 98 -11.31 8.88 4.22
CA LYS A 98 -11.31 7.51 4.77
C LYS A 98 -12.06 6.56 3.83
N VAL A 99 -11.47 6.28 2.68
CA VAL A 99 -11.90 5.12 1.89
C VAL A 99 -11.47 3.84 2.60
N THR A 100 -12.31 2.82 2.57
CA THR A 100 -12.04 1.55 3.26
C THR A 100 -10.92 0.75 2.60
N CYS A 101 -10.60 1.07 1.34
CA CYS A 101 -9.59 0.33 0.59
C CYS A 101 -8.47 1.22 0.12
N ASN A 102 -7.26 0.84 0.52
CA ASN A 102 -6.03 1.36 -0.05
C ASN A 102 -5.13 0.17 -0.39
N CYS A 103 -5.51 -0.57 -1.44
CA CYS A 103 -4.83 -1.82 -1.81
C CYS A 103 -3.31 -1.65 -1.99
N ALA A 104 -2.85 -0.47 -2.42
CA ALA A 104 -1.43 -0.15 -2.53
C ALA A 104 -0.75 -0.03 -1.17
N ALA A 105 -1.37 0.69 -0.23
CA ALA A 105 -0.85 0.79 1.14
C ALA A 105 -0.87 -0.57 1.85
N ASP A 106 -1.95 -1.34 1.68
CA ASP A 106 -2.10 -2.67 2.27
C ASP A 106 -1.05 -3.64 1.72
N PHE A 107 -0.81 -3.62 0.40
CA PHE A 107 0.27 -4.38 -0.23
C PHE A 107 1.65 -3.98 0.28
N ASN A 108 1.92 -2.67 0.38
CA ASN A 108 3.21 -2.18 0.88
C ASN A 108 3.45 -2.61 2.33
N ALA A 109 2.42 -2.54 3.19
CA ALA A 109 2.50 -3.02 4.55
C ALA A 109 2.73 -4.54 4.61
N CYS A 110 2.02 -5.32 3.80
CA CYS A 110 2.22 -6.77 3.68
C CYS A 110 3.67 -7.10 3.26
N ASN A 111 4.17 -6.44 2.22
CA ASN A 111 5.50 -6.70 1.68
C ASN A 111 6.62 -6.27 2.65
N GLN A 112 6.42 -5.19 3.43
CA GLN A 112 7.32 -4.82 4.53
C GLN A 112 7.29 -5.85 5.67
N GLY A 113 6.14 -6.47 5.92
CA GLY A 113 6.03 -7.59 6.85
C GLY A 113 6.88 -8.78 6.44
N CYS A 114 6.98 -9.07 5.13
CA CYS A 114 7.78 -10.19 4.61
C CYS A 114 9.29 -10.03 4.88
N SER A 115 9.82 -8.80 4.87
CA SER A 115 11.24 -8.54 5.17
C SER A 115 11.53 -8.45 6.67
N GLY A 116 10.53 -8.60 7.54
CA GLY A 116 10.66 -8.58 9.00
C GLY A 116 10.85 -7.19 9.61
N VAL A 117 10.81 -6.12 8.80
CA VAL A 117 10.98 -4.73 9.25
C VAL A 117 9.82 -3.88 8.72
N ILE A 118 8.87 -3.57 9.60
CA ILE A 118 7.78 -2.64 9.28
C ILE A 118 8.25 -1.23 9.61
N GLN A 119 8.54 -0.43 8.58
CA GLN A 119 8.87 0.98 8.79
C GLN A 119 7.58 1.79 9.00
N LYS A 120 7.06 1.79 10.22
CA LYS A 120 5.98 2.71 10.61
C LYS A 120 6.54 4.13 10.69
N ARG A 121 6.25 4.95 9.68
CA ARG A 121 6.34 6.41 9.80
C ARG A 121 4.97 6.93 10.21
N LEU A 122 4.92 7.79 11.23
CA LEU A 122 3.74 8.60 11.55
C LEU A 122 3.54 9.59 10.41
N GLN A 123 2.88 9.15 9.34
CA GLN A 123 2.46 10.01 8.25
C GLN A 123 0.97 10.34 8.41
N PRO A 124 0.57 11.58 8.10
CA PRO A 124 -0.84 11.91 8.03
C PRO A 124 -1.54 10.98 7.04
N VAL A 125 -2.77 10.59 7.36
CA VAL A 125 -3.58 9.73 6.48
C VAL A 125 -3.64 10.39 5.10
N PRO A 126 -3.20 9.70 4.04
CA PRO A 126 -3.18 10.27 2.70
C PRO A 126 -4.61 10.63 2.28
N TYR A 127 -4.77 11.85 1.77
CA TYR A 127 -6.01 12.29 1.15
C TYR A 127 -6.12 11.65 -0.23
N CYS A 128 -7.33 11.25 -0.62
CA CYS A 128 -7.59 10.95 -2.02
C CYS A 128 -7.49 12.27 -2.80
N SER A 129 -6.43 12.41 -3.61
CA SER A 129 -6.20 13.56 -4.50
C SER A 129 -7.08 13.46 -5.73
#